data_AF-A0A1F8RSM9-F1
#
_entry.id   AF-A0A1F8RSM9-F1
#
_cell.length_a   1.000
_cell.length_b   1.000
_cell.length_c   1.000
_cell.angle_alpha   90.00
_cell.angle_beta   90.00
_cell.angle_gamma   90.00
#
_symmetry.space_group_name_H-M   'P 1'
#
loop_
_entity.id
_entity.type
_entity.pdbx_description
1 polymer ?
#
loop_
_entity_poly.entity_id
_entity_poly.type
_entity_poly.pdbx_seq_one_letter_code
_entity_poly.pdbx_strand_id
1 'polypeptide(L)'
;MLDPYYLLGVELNATPDDIRAAYRRRAAEVHPDIQPPDKREWASERMKQLNAARDLLLAPKRRAEYDERMRVEMEKAKWRARRDAYVPSTDFYPPRRRRRRWNWFTTLLAMGWLSLICFCAVASLFTPASPSSASARAPFIWPSAAGLGLFIVIGFWLGPLFITLLLVAILRYWKS
;
A
#
# COMPACT_ATOMS: atom_id res chain seq x y z
N MET A 1 -14.38 -9.88 21.41
CA MET A 1 -14.64 -10.49 22.74
C MET A 1 -15.78 -9.72 23.37
N LEU A 2 -16.84 -10.38 23.82
CA LEU A 2 -17.88 -9.72 24.63
C LEU A 2 -17.31 -9.40 26.02
N ASP A 3 -17.74 -8.29 26.60
CA ASP A 3 -17.41 -7.90 27.97
C ASP A 3 -18.00 -8.91 28.98
N PRO A 4 -17.17 -9.58 29.83
CA PRO A 4 -17.61 -10.50 30.87
C PRO A 4 -18.60 -9.89 31.87
N TYR A 5 -18.43 -8.62 32.22
CA TYR A 5 -19.32 -7.92 33.17
C TYR A 5 -20.70 -7.72 32.56
N TYR A 6 -20.76 -7.24 31.31
CA TYR A 6 -22.00 -7.14 30.55
C TYR A 6 -22.68 -8.51 30.31
N LEU A 7 -21.87 -9.54 30.06
CA LEU A 7 -22.36 -10.87 29.78
C LEU A 7 -23.04 -11.52 30.98
N LEU A 8 -22.55 -11.24 32.20
CA LEU A 8 -23.18 -11.66 33.45
C LEU A 8 -24.21 -10.66 33.97
N GLY A 9 -24.22 -9.42 33.45
CA GLY A 9 -25.12 -8.36 33.89
C GLY A 9 -24.76 -7.78 35.25
N VAL A 10 -23.46 -7.67 35.53
CA VAL A 10 -22.91 -7.15 36.80
C VAL A 10 -22.11 -5.88 36.55
N GLU A 11 -21.99 -5.03 37.57
CA GLU A 11 -21.14 -3.84 37.53
C GLU A 11 -19.64 -4.21 37.63
N LEU A 12 -18.75 -3.29 37.23
CA LEU A 12 -17.29 -3.51 37.33
C LEU A 12 -16.81 -3.68 38.78
N ASN A 13 -17.49 -3.08 39.74
CA ASN A 13 -17.22 -3.15 41.18
C ASN A 13 -17.82 -4.41 41.84
N ALA A 14 -18.46 -5.30 41.08
CA ALA A 14 -19.19 -6.43 41.64
C ALA A 14 -18.28 -7.37 42.45
N THR A 15 -18.80 -7.81 43.59
CA THR A 15 -18.10 -8.75 44.47
C THR A 15 -18.08 -10.15 43.87
N PRO A 16 -17.17 -11.04 44.29
CA PRO A 16 -17.16 -12.43 43.85
C PRO A 16 -18.49 -13.16 44.09
N ASP A 17 -19.21 -12.80 45.16
CA ASP A 17 -20.51 -13.40 45.49
C ASP A 17 -21.62 -12.92 44.55
N ASP A 18 -21.61 -11.64 44.18
CA ASP A 18 -22.53 -11.09 43.17
C ASP A 18 -22.32 -11.75 41.81
N ILE A 19 -21.06 -11.99 41.43
CA ILE A 19 -20.68 -12.67 40.19
C ILE A 19 -21.22 -14.11 40.19
N ARG A 20 -21.07 -14.86 41.29
CA ARG A 20 -21.63 -16.22 41.41
C ARG A 20 -23.15 -16.21 41.36
N ALA A 21 -23.80 -15.26 42.03
CA ALA A 21 -25.25 -15.14 42.04
C ALA A 21 -25.82 -14.77 40.67
N ALA A 22 -25.19 -13.84 39.96
CA ALA A 22 -25.54 -13.47 38.59
C ALA A 22 -25.36 -14.63 37.60
N TYR A 23 -24.24 -15.35 37.71
CA TYR A 23 -23.99 -16.54 36.89
C TYR A 23 -25.09 -17.59 37.08
N ARG A 24 -25.47 -17.92 38.32
CA ARG A 24 -26.54 -18.90 38.58
C ARG A 24 -27.87 -18.50 37.94
N ARG A 25 -28.25 -17.22 38.05
CA ARG A 25 -29.48 -16.69 37.43
C ARG A 25 -29.44 -16.83 35.91
N ARG A 26 -28.37 -16.34 35.27
CA ARG A 26 -28.20 -16.41 33.82
C ARG A 26 -28.08 -17.85 33.29
N ALA A 27 -27.41 -18.73 34.02
CA ALA A 27 -27.27 -20.13 33.64
C ALA A 27 -28.62 -20.86 33.65
N ALA A 28 -29.48 -20.56 34.64
CA ALA A 28 -30.83 -21.11 34.68
C ALA A 28 -31.70 -20.63 33.49
N GLU A 29 -31.56 -19.36 33.09
CA GLU A 29 -32.28 -18.83 31.92
C GLU A 29 -31.82 -19.47 30.60
N VAL A 30 -30.53 -19.75 30.48
CA VAL A 30 -29.88 -20.17 29.23
C VAL A 30 -29.72 -21.69 29.13
N HIS A 31 -30.12 -22.47 30.14
CA HIS A 31 -29.87 -23.92 30.17
C HIS A 31 -30.47 -24.66 28.95
N PRO A 32 -29.70 -25.51 28.22
CA PRO A 32 -30.17 -26.17 27.00
C PRO A 32 -31.36 -27.11 27.24
N ASP A 33 -31.51 -27.63 28.46
CA ASP A 33 -32.64 -28.51 28.81
C ASP A 33 -33.97 -27.76 28.98
N ILE A 34 -33.92 -26.45 29.26
CA ILE A 34 -35.11 -25.60 29.45
C ILE A 34 -35.51 -24.94 28.12
N GLN A 35 -34.57 -24.83 27.18
CA GLN A 35 -34.77 -24.14 25.92
C GLN A 35 -35.42 -25.05 24.85
N PRO A 36 -36.23 -24.47 23.94
CA PRO A 36 -36.80 -25.19 22.81
C PRO A 36 -35.70 -25.86 21.96
N PRO A 37 -36.00 -26.98 21.27
CA PRO A 37 -35.02 -27.72 20.46
C PRO A 37 -34.29 -26.82 19.46
N ASP A 38 -34.98 -25.88 18.81
CA ASP A 38 -34.41 -24.95 17.83
C ASP A 38 -33.41 -23.94 18.44
N LYS A 39 -33.46 -23.73 19.77
CA LYS A 39 -32.60 -22.79 20.50
C LYS A 39 -31.52 -23.50 21.31
N ARG A 40 -31.42 -24.83 21.27
CA ARG A 40 -30.41 -25.58 22.04
C ARG A 40 -28.99 -25.22 21.68
N GLU A 41 -28.71 -24.98 20.41
CA GLU A 41 -27.37 -24.57 19.97
C GLU A 41 -27.01 -23.17 20.48
N TRP A 42 -27.94 -22.21 20.36
CA TRP A 42 -27.80 -20.87 20.92
C TRP A 42 -27.57 -20.91 22.44
N ALA A 43 -28.34 -21.74 23.14
CA ALA A 43 -28.25 -21.96 24.57
C ALA A 43 -26.88 -22.52 24.98
N SER A 44 -26.39 -23.53 24.26
CA SER A 44 -25.06 -24.12 24.46
C SER A 44 -23.95 -23.09 24.27
N GLU A 45 -24.00 -22.31 23.19
CA GLU A 45 -23.00 -21.29 22.90
C GLU A 45 -23.01 -20.18 23.95
N ARG A 46 -24.20 -19.73 24.36
CA ARG A 46 -24.34 -18.71 25.39
C ARG A 46 -23.89 -19.21 26.76
N MET A 47 -24.13 -20.49 27.08
CA MET A 47 -23.62 -21.13 28.29
C MET A 47 -22.08 -21.19 28.32
N LYS A 48 -21.44 -21.52 27.19
CA LYS A 48 -19.96 -21.48 27.08
C LYS A 48 -19.43 -20.08 27.38
N GLN A 49 -20.07 -19.04 26.85
CA GLN A 49 -19.66 -17.67 27.11
C GLN A 49 -19.86 -17.28 28.59
N LEU A 50 -20.97 -17.70 29.21
CA LEU A 50 -21.23 -17.47 30.64
C LEU A 50 -20.17 -18.15 31.53
N ASN A 51 -19.80 -19.39 31.20
CA ASN A 51 -18.75 -20.11 31.90
C ASN A 51 -17.40 -19.40 31.78
N ALA A 52 -17.02 -18.99 30.56
CA ALA A 52 -15.78 -18.25 30.33
C ALA A 52 -15.74 -16.92 31.09
N ALA A 53 -16.86 -16.17 31.11
CA ALA A 53 -16.96 -14.92 31.86
C ALA A 53 -16.82 -15.14 33.37
N ARG A 54 -17.53 -16.14 33.92
CA ARG A 54 -17.43 -16.53 35.34
C ARG A 54 -15.99 -16.90 35.71
N ASP A 55 -15.35 -17.75 34.91
CA ASP A 55 -14.00 -18.25 35.20
C ASP A 55 -12.94 -17.16 35.13
N LEU A 56 -13.14 -16.17 34.25
CA LEU A 56 -12.28 -14.99 34.17
C LEU A 56 -12.47 -14.07 35.38
N LEU A 57 -13.71 -13.76 35.77
CA LEU A 57 -14.01 -12.81 36.84
C LEU A 57 -13.79 -13.37 38.25
N LEU A 58 -13.92 -14.69 38.45
CA LEU A 58 -13.66 -15.32 39.75
C LEU A 58 -12.17 -15.55 40.03
N ALA A 59 -11.34 -15.64 39.00
CA ALA A 59 -9.90 -15.78 39.16
C ALA A 59 -9.26 -14.38 39.36
N PRO A 60 -8.75 -14.04 40.57
CA PRO A 60 -8.31 -12.67 40.88
C PRO A 60 -7.18 -12.19 39.96
N LYS A 61 -6.23 -13.07 39.62
CA LYS A 61 -5.15 -12.76 38.67
C LYS A 61 -5.69 -12.45 37.27
N ARG A 62 -6.59 -13.28 36.76
CA ARG A 62 -7.18 -13.11 35.41
C ARG A 62 -8.08 -11.88 35.33
N ARG A 63 -8.84 -11.60 36.40
CA ARG A 63 -9.65 -10.37 36.52
C ARG A 63 -8.76 -9.13 36.48
N ALA A 64 -7.69 -9.10 37.28
CA ALA A 64 -6.75 -7.98 37.28
C ALA A 64 -6.09 -7.74 35.91
N GLU A 65 -5.64 -8.80 35.24
CA GLU A 65 -5.08 -8.72 33.88
C GLU A 65 -6.11 -8.22 32.86
N TYR A 66 -7.38 -8.65 32.97
CA TYR A 66 -8.46 -8.19 32.12
C TYR A 66 -8.74 -6.70 32.34
N ASP A 67 -8.88 -6.29 33.60
CA ASP A 67 -9.21 -4.92 33.98
C ASP A 67 -8.09 -3.95 33.56
N GLU A 68 -6.82 -4.34 33.73
CA GLU A 68 -5.67 -3.53 33.29
C GLU A 68 -5.60 -3.40 31.77
N ARG A 69 -5.82 -4.49 31.04
CA ARG A 69 -5.90 -4.43 29.57
C ARG A 69 -7.03 -3.49 29.11
N MET A 70 -8.21 -3.61 29.73
CA MET A 70 -9.36 -2.73 29.46
C MET A 70 -9.00 -1.27 29.67
N ARG A 71 -8.35 -0.94 30.79
CA ARG A 71 -7.89 0.42 31.09
C ARG A 71 -6.93 0.96 30.02
N VAL A 72 -5.93 0.17 29.62
CA VAL A 72 -4.96 0.56 28.58
C VAL A 72 -5.64 0.76 27.23
N GLU A 73 -6.59 -0.11 26.86
CA GLU A 73 -7.37 0.02 25.62
C GLU A 73 -8.24 1.28 25.64
N MET A 74 -8.90 1.57 26.76
CA MET A 74 -9.66 2.81 26.94
C MET A 74 -8.78 4.06 26.81
N GLU A 75 -7.57 4.03 27.39
CA GLU A 75 -6.63 5.15 27.29
C GLU A 75 -6.16 5.36 25.84
N LYS A 76 -5.81 4.27 25.13
CA LYS A 76 -5.48 4.31 23.70
C LYS A 76 -6.65 4.83 22.87
N ALA A 77 -7.88 4.41 23.17
CA ALA A 77 -9.08 4.89 22.50
C ALA A 77 -9.28 6.40 22.72
N LYS A 78 -9.10 6.89 23.95
CA LYS A 78 -9.12 8.33 24.25
C LYS A 78 -8.03 9.09 23.49
N TRP A 79 -6.82 8.54 23.39
CA TRP A 79 -5.73 9.16 22.62
C TRP A 79 -6.06 9.23 21.12
N ARG A 80 -6.59 8.14 20.55
CA ARG A 80 -7.06 8.11 19.15
C ARG A 80 -8.18 9.12 18.91
N ALA A 81 -9.19 9.16 19.78
CA ALA A 81 -10.28 10.10 19.68
C ALA A 81 -9.80 11.56 19.72
N ARG A 82 -8.83 11.90 20.59
CA ARG A 82 -8.20 13.23 20.61
C ARG A 82 -7.45 13.55 19.33
N ARG A 83 -6.69 12.60 18.77
CA ARG A 83 -5.99 12.79 17.51
C ARG A 83 -6.96 13.00 16.34
N ASP A 84 -8.05 12.25 16.30
CA ASP A 84 -9.03 12.32 15.23
C ASP A 84 -9.93 13.57 15.37
N ALA A 85 -10.19 14.02 16.61
CA ALA A 85 -10.79 15.32 16.90
C ALA A 85 -9.85 16.50 16.61
N TYR A 86 -8.53 16.27 16.69
CA TYR A 86 -7.52 17.24 16.28
C TYR A 86 -7.43 17.28 14.75
N VAL A 87 -8.30 18.06 14.13
CA VAL A 87 -8.10 18.53 12.76
C VAL A 87 -7.14 19.72 12.86
N PRO A 88 -5.89 19.63 12.39
CA PRO A 88 -5.03 20.80 12.32
C PRO A 88 -5.71 21.80 11.40
N SER A 89 -5.93 23.03 11.87
CA SER A 89 -6.43 24.11 11.02
C SER A 89 -5.52 24.21 9.80
N THR A 90 -6.04 23.82 8.63
CA THR A 90 -5.30 23.79 7.37
C THR A 90 -4.85 25.19 6.92
N ASP A 91 -5.35 26.22 7.60
CA ASP A 91 -4.98 27.63 7.39
C ASP A 91 -3.49 27.91 7.65
N PHE A 92 -2.81 27.08 8.46
CA PHE A 92 -1.37 27.26 8.75
C PHE A 92 -0.45 26.33 7.96
N TYR A 93 -0.97 25.38 7.18
CA TYR A 93 -0.14 24.58 6.29
C TYR A 93 -0.11 25.25 4.90
N PRO A 94 1.02 25.86 4.48
CA PRO A 94 1.13 26.34 3.12
C PRO A 94 0.87 25.13 2.18
N PRO A 95 0.09 25.30 1.10
CA PRO A 95 -0.16 24.21 0.18
C PRO A 95 1.20 23.65 -0.24
N ARG A 96 1.40 22.34 -0.07
CA ARG A 96 2.59 21.66 -0.57
C ARG A 96 2.70 22.05 -2.03
N ARG A 97 3.65 22.93 -2.37
CA ARG A 97 3.94 23.27 -3.75
C ARG A 97 4.23 21.94 -4.42
N ARG A 98 3.29 21.44 -5.23
CA ARG A 98 3.56 20.35 -6.17
C ARG A 98 4.74 20.87 -6.97
N ARG A 99 5.96 20.44 -6.62
CA ARG A 99 7.10 20.62 -7.49
C ARG A 99 6.63 19.99 -8.78
N ARG A 100 6.44 20.83 -9.80
CA ARG A 100 6.08 20.42 -11.15
C ARG A 100 7.25 19.56 -11.58
N ARG A 101 7.16 18.26 -11.27
CA ARG A 101 8.24 17.31 -11.48
C ARG A 101 8.39 17.32 -12.98
N TRP A 102 9.47 17.95 -13.43
CA TRP A 102 9.77 18.02 -14.84
C TRP A 102 9.94 16.58 -15.28
N ASN A 103 9.03 16.10 -16.13
CA ASN A 103 9.08 14.74 -16.61
C ASN A 103 10.23 14.68 -17.63
N TRP A 104 11.46 14.52 -17.14
CA TRP A 104 12.63 14.30 -18.00
C TRP A 104 12.39 13.14 -18.98
N PHE A 105 11.50 12.21 -18.62
CA PHE A 105 10.99 11.17 -19.51
C PHE A 105 10.28 11.74 -20.76
N THR A 106 9.43 12.76 -20.61
CA THR A 106 8.77 13.41 -21.76
C THR A 106 9.78 14.16 -22.62
N THR A 107 10.84 14.72 -22.03
CA THR A 107 11.90 15.37 -22.84
C THR A 107 12.76 14.35 -23.58
N LEU A 108 13.07 13.19 -22.99
CA LEU A 108 13.81 12.13 -23.68
C LEU A 108 12.99 11.48 -24.80
N LEU A 109 11.70 11.22 -24.57
CA LEU A 109 10.80 10.75 -25.63
C LEU A 109 10.76 11.72 -26.81
N ALA A 110 10.66 13.03 -26.55
CA ALA A 110 10.66 14.04 -27.61
C ALA A 110 11.98 14.08 -28.40
N MET A 111 13.13 14.00 -27.71
CA MET A 111 14.44 13.96 -28.37
C MET A 111 14.63 12.69 -29.22
N GLY A 112 14.16 11.53 -28.72
CA GLY A 112 14.18 10.28 -29.48
C GLY A 112 13.35 10.35 -30.77
N TRP A 113 12.15 10.92 -30.70
CA TRP A 113 11.29 11.14 -31.87
C TRP A 113 11.91 12.10 -32.89
N LEU A 114 12.49 13.21 -32.43
CA LEU A 114 13.18 14.16 -33.32
C LEU A 114 14.39 13.52 -34.02
N SER A 115 15.15 12.68 -33.30
CA SER A 115 16.26 11.92 -33.89
C SER A 115 15.79 10.94 -34.97
N LEU A 116 14.68 10.24 -34.73
CA LEU A 116 14.12 9.29 -35.71
C LEU A 116 13.62 10.02 -36.96
N ILE A 117 12.92 11.14 -36.80
CA ILE A 117 12.44 11.98 -37.91
C ILE A 117 13.62 12.52 -38.73
N CYS A 118 14.66 13.03 -38.07
CA CYS A 118 15.88 13.51 -38.73
C CYS A 118 16.57 12.39 -39.51
N PHE A 119 16.70 11.20 -38.91
CA PHE A 119 17.29 10.03 -39.57
C PHE A 119 16.50 9.61 -40.82
N CYS A 120 15.16 9.56 -40.75
CA CYS A 120 14.31 9.27 -41.91
C CYS A 120 14.47 10.31 -43.02
N ALA A 121 14.51 11.60 -42.68
CA ALA A 121 14.69 12.68 -43.65
C ALA A 121 16.04 12.59 -44.38
N VAL A 122 17.12 12.31 -43.64
CA VAL A 122 18.44 12.08 -44.24
C VAL A 122 18.43 10.84 -45.11
N ALA A 123 17.85 9.72 -44.65
CA ALA A 123 17.75 8.50 -45.45
C ALA A 123 17.00 8.74 -46.77
N SER A 124 15.95 9.57 -46.77
CA SER A 124 15.22 9.95 -47.99
C SER A 124 16.06 10.74 -49.00
N LEU A 125 17.09 11.48 -48.57
CA LEU A 125 18.03 12.13 -49.49
C LEU A 125 18.95 11.12 -50.21
N PHE A 126 19.09 9.92 -49.64
CA PHE A 126 19.93 8.85 -50.19
C PHE A 126 19.13 7.74 -50.88
N THR A 127 17.79 7.77 -50.86
CA THR A 127 16.98 6.80 -51.59
C THR A 127 17.05 7.10 -53.10
N PRO A 128 17.65 6.21 -53.92
CA PRO A 128 17.68 6.44 -55.37
C PRO A 128 16.25 6.35 -55.92
N ALA A 129 15.83 7.38 -56.67
CA ALA A 129 14.59 7.34 -57.43
C ALA A 129 14.60 6.10 -58.35
N SER A 130 13.45 5.41 -58.43
CA SER A 130 13.23 4.28 -59.34
C SER A 130 13.80 4.58 -60.74
N PRO A 131 14.55 3.65 -61.35
CA PRO A 131 15.30 3.92 -62.58
C PRO A 131 14.36 3.94 -63.79
N SER A 132 13.71 5.08 -64.02
CA SER A 132 12.97 5.35 -65.25
C SER A 132 13.22 6.77 -65.73
N SER A 133 14.49 7.10 -65.96
CA SER A 133 14.93 8.03 -67.01
C SER A 133 16.44 8.19 -66.93
N ALA A 134 17.12 7.60 -67.90
CA ALA A 134 18.52 7.80 -68.14
C ALA A 134 18.77 9.24 -68.62
N SER A 135 19.64 9.98 -67.93
CA SER A 135 20.70 10.79 -68.54
C SER A 135 21.40 11.68 -67.49
N ALA A 136 22.72 11.52 -67.41
CA ALA A 136 23.70 12.43 -66.81
C ALA A 136 23.55 12.82 -65.32
N ARG A 137 24.28 12.12 -64.44
CA ARG A 137 24.87 12.71 -63.23
C ARG A 137 26.06 11.86 -62.71
N ALA A 138 27.06 12.56 -62.16
CA ALA A 138 28.43 12.14 -61.80
C ALA A 138 28.58 10.78 -61.07
N PRO A 139 29.78 10.14 -61.11
CA PRO A 139 30.02 8.89 -60.41
C PRO A 139 29.80 9.06 -58.90
N PHE A 140 28.86 8.28 -58.38
CA PHE A 140 28.50 8.20 -56.97
C PHE A 140 29.68 7.60 -56.20
N ILE A 141 30.45 8.45 -55.51
CA ILE A 141 31.55 8.02 -54.64
C ILE A 141 30.92 7.41 -53.39
N TRP A 142 30.97 6.08 -53.28
CA TRP A 142 30.69 5.42 -52.00
C TRP A 142 31.65 5.99 -50.95
N PRO A 143 31.19 6.38 -49.74
CA PRO A 143 32.11 6.53 -48.64
C PRO A 143 32.80 5.17 -48.47
N SER A 144 34.13 5.17 -48.51
CA SER A 144 34.93 3.94 -48.39
C SER A 144 34.49 3.15 -47.15
N ALA A 145 34.61 1.82 -47.18
CA ALA A 145 34.18 0.91 -46.11
C ALA A 145 34.68 1.31 -44.70
N ALA A 146 35.74 2.11 -44.62
CA ALA A 146 36.26 2.70 -43.39
C ALA A 146 35.28 3.67 -42.69
N GLY A 147 34.46 4.43 -43.45
CA GLY A 147 33.51 5.40 -42.88
C GLY A 147 32.30 4.76 -42.20
N LEU A 148 31.81 3.64 -42.73
CA LEU A 148 30.72 2.86 -42.14
C LEU A 148 31.17 2.09 -40.89
N GLY A 149 32.42 1.61 -40.87
CA GLY A 149 33.00 0.92 -39.71
C GLY A 149 33.12 1.84 -38.48
N LEU A 150 33.54 3.10 -38.66
CA LEU A 150 33.70 4.04 -37.55
C LEU A 150 32.35 4.34 -36.87
N PHE A 151 31.27 4.48 -37.64
CA PHE A 151 29.92 4.70 -37.10
C PHE A 151 29.39 3.50 -36.31
N ILE A 152 29.65 2.27 -36.76
CA ILE A 152 29.23 1.05 -36.06
C ILE A 152 30.04 0.88 -34.77
N VAL A 153 31.35 1.14 -34.79
CA VAL A 153 32.21 1.00 -33.61
C VAL A 153 31.87 2.05 -32.54
N ILE A 154 31.67 3.31 -32.94
CA ILE A 154 31.30 4.39 -32.03
C ILE A 154 29.90 4.12 -31.43
N GLY A 155 28.91 3.73 -32.24
CA GLY A 155 27.57 3.42 -31.75
C GLY A 155 27.51 2.22 -30.81
N PHE A 156 28.25 1.15 -31.13
CA PHE A 156 28.23 -0.10 -30.37
C PHE A 156 28.98 0.00 -29.03
N TRP A 157 30.06 0.78 -28.95
CA TRP A 157 30.85 0.91 -27.72
C TRP A 157 30.41 2.05 -26.80
N LEU A 158 29.87 3.16 -27.33
CA LEU A 158 29.43 4.28 -26.49
C LEU A 158 27.97 4.14 -26.01
N GLY A 159 27.14 3.37 -26.73
CA GLY A 159 25.75 3.11 -26.34
C GLY A 159 25.60 2.52 -24.93
N PRO A 160 26.29 1.42 -24.59
CA PRO A 160 26.19 0.79 -23.27
C PRO A 160 26.69 1.69 -22.12
N LEU A 161 27.76 2.45 -22.37
CA LEU A 161 28.29 3.42 -21.40
C LEU A 161 27.31 4.58 -21.16
N PHE A 162 26.63 5.04 -22.20
CA PHE A 162 25.61 6.07 -22.07
C PHE A 162 24.37 5.56 -21.31
N ILE A 163 23.92 4.33 -21.58
CA ILE A 163 22.78 3.70 -20.90
C ILE A 163 23.09 3.46 -19.41
N THR A 164 24.29 3.01 -19.08
CA THR A 164 24.70 2.78 -17.69
C THR A 164 24.83 4.10 -16.91
N LEU A 165 25.39 5.15 -17.52
CA LEU A 165 25.42 6.48 -16.91
C LEU A 165 24.01 7.06 -16.70
N LEU A 166 23.11 6.87 -17.66
CA LEU A 166 21.70 7.26 -17.56
C LEU A 166 21.00 6.53 -16.39
N LEU A 167 21.19 5.21 -16.28
CA LEU A 167 20.64 4.41 -15.18
C LEU A 167 21.16 4.83 -13.82
N VAL A 168 22.47 5.07 -13.69
CA VAL A 168 23.09 5.55 -12.44
C VAL A 168 22.54 6.93 -12.05
N ALA A 169 22.34 7.83 -13.02
CA ALA A 169 21.74 9.14 -12.78
C ALA A 169 20.28 9.04 -12.31
N ILE A 170 19.48 8.15 -12.93
CA ILE A 170 18.09 7.89 -12.54
C ILE A 170 18.01 7.34 -11.12
N LEU A 171 18.87 6.37 -10.77
CA LEU A 171 18.91 5.78 -9.43
C LEU A 171 19.30 6.80 -8.36
N ARG A 172 20.26 7.70 -8.64
CA ARG A 172 20.63 8.79 -7.71
C ARG A 172 19.49 9.80 -7.52
N TYR A 173 18.75 10.11 -8.59
CA TYR A 173 17.63 11.04 -8.55
C TYR A 173 16.43 10.54 -7.74
N TRP A 174 16.24 9.22 -7.61
CA TRP A 174 15.18 8.65 -6.78
C TRP A 174 15.50 8.59 -5.28
N LYS A 175 16.78 8.71 -4.90
CA LYS A 175 17.23 8.63 -3.50
C LYS A 175 17.29 10.01 -2.81
N SER A 176 17.11 11.11 -3.55
CA SER A 176 17.13 12.51 -3.05
C SER A 176 15.75 13.14 -3.12
#